data_AF-A0A0P9P832-F1
#
_entry.id   AF-A0A0P9P832-F1
#
_cell.length_a   1.000
_cell.length_b   1.000
_cell.length_c   1.000
_cell.angle_alpha   90.00
_cell.angle_beta   90.00
_cell.angle_gamma   90.00
#
_symmetry.space_group_name_H-M   'P 1'
#
loop_
_entity.id
_entity.type
_entity.pdbx_description
1 polymer ?
#
loop_
_entity_poly.entity_id
_entity_poly.type
_entity_poly.pdbx_seq_one_letter_code
_entity_poly.pdbx_strand_id
1 'polypeptide(L)'
;MMTAHWRYLNSLQPLSNLFIQAALRRKVTGMQLPDLGLRSWIAVDTDKLEAYRKVCGFEESSLLPPTYPHVLAFPLQMQLMTSEDFPFPLLGLIHLANRTRTHRPLGGVSQLYISVQATDLRPHAKGATFTLVTQAEDGMGLLWEEESTLLCTAVHLEDSPVSYAEAAPLPLSELQGWRATAQIGREYAKVSGDYNPIHLSAPSARLFGFPRAIAHGMWLKAR
;
A
#
# COMPACT_ATOMS: atom_id res chain seq x y z
N MET A 1 -18.99 -15.99 2.74
CA MET A 1 -18.47 -14.63 2.45
C MET A 1 -18.48 -13.89 3.78
N MET A 2 -17.33 -13.61 4.38
CA MET A 2 -17.33 -12.69 5.53
C MET A 2 -17.62 -11.31 4.97
N THR A 3 -18.81 -10.79 5.28
CA THR A 3 -19.28 -9.50 4.82
C THR A 3 -18.72 -8.44 5.78
N ALA A 4 -17.57 -7.87 5.43
CA ALA A 4 -17.00 -6.74 6.18
C ALA A 4 -18.08 -5.72 6.53
N HIS A 5 -18.10 -5.26 7.77
CA HIS A 5 -18.90 -4.11 8.17
C HIS A 5 -18.32 -2.87 7.50
N TRP A 6 -18.97 -2.42 6.42
CA TRP A 6 -18.51 -1.29 5.63
C TRP A 6 -18.90 0.05 6.26
N ARG A 7 -17.90 0.87 6.56
CA ARG A 7 -18.07 2.25 6.99
C ARG A 7 -17.75 3.21 5.86
N TYR A 8 -18.73 4.02 5.50
CA TYR A 8 -18.53 5.13 4.57
C TYR A 8 -17.97 6.36 5.29
N LEU A 9 -16.97 7.00 4.69
CA LEU A 9 -16.32 8.20 5.19
C LEU A 9 -16.59 9.35 4.22
N ASN A 10 -17.13 10.46 4.73
CA ASN A 10 -17.30 11.70 3.97
C ASN A 10 -15.99 12.50 3.84
N SER A 11 -15.03 12.24 4.72
CA SER A 11 -13.74 12.92 4.77
C SER A 11 -12.70 11.99 5.40
N LEU A 12 -11.48 12.04 4.89
CA LEU A 12 -10.35 11.29 5.45
C LEU A 12 -9.64 12.12 6.52
N GLN A 13 -9.06 11.44 7.51
CA GLN A 13 -8.19 12.12 8.45
C GLN A 13 -6.92 12.64 7.73
N PRO A 14 -6.36 13.78 8.17
CA PRO A 14 -5.07 14.24 7.66
C PRO A 14 -4.00 13.16 7.88
N LEU A 15 -3.18 12.89 6.85
CA LEU A 15 -2.10 11.89 6.93
C LEU A 15 -1.17 12.13 8.13
N SER A 16 -0.90 13.39 8.50
CA SER A 16 -0.10 13.72 9.68
C SER A 16 -0.66 13.10 10.98
N ASN A 17 -1.99 13.13 11.14
CA ASN A 17 -2.64 12.54 12.32
C ASN A 17 -2.52 11.01 12.29
N LEU A 18 -2.68 10.40 11.12
CA LEU A 18 -2.54 8.96 10.93
C LEU A 18 -1.09 8.49 11.22
N PHE A 19 -0.08 9.26 10.81
CA PHE A 19 1.31 8.98 11.16
C PHE A 19 1.58 9.09 12.66
N ILE A 20 1.00 10.08 13.34
CA ILE A 20 1.10 10.19 14.81
C ILE A 20 0.44 8.97 15.48
N GLN A 21 -0.76 8.59 15.06
CA GLN A 21 -1.44 7.39 15.57
C GLN A 21 -0.61 6.12 15.36
N ALA A 22 -0.05 5.94 14.16
CA ALA A 22 0.82 4.82 13.84
C ALA A 22 2.08 4.79 14.73
N ALA A 23 2.69 5.94 15.02
CA ALA A 23 3.88 6.03 15.87
C ALA A 23 3.61 5.72 17.36
N LEU A 24 2.39 6.03 17.83
CA LEU A 24 1.94 5.77 19.21
C LEU A 24 1.55 4.30 19.44
N ARG A 25 1.09 3.60 18.40
CA ARG A 25 0.67 2.18 18.51
C ARG A 25 1.82 1.22 18.17
N ARG A 26 2.40 0.63 19.20
CA ARG A 26 3.59 -0.23 19.08
C ARG A 26 3.39 -1.69 19.49
N LYS A 27 2.21 -2.04 20.02
CA LYS A 27 1.91 -3.38 20.54
C LYS A 27 0.88 -4.06 19.66
N VAL A 28 1.01 -5.37 19.55
CA VAL A 28 -0.07 -6.24 19.05
C VAL A 28 -1.16 -6.29 20.12
N THR A 29 -2.40 -6.01 19.75
CA THR A 29 -3.56 -5.99 20.67
C THR A 29 -4.53 -7.14 20.45
N GLY A 30 -4.34 -7.92 19.38
CA GLY A 30 -5.17 -9.08 19.06
C GLY A 30 -4.53 -9.98 18.00
N MET A 31 -5.16 -11.12 17.75
CA MET A 31 -4.69 -12.15 16.81
C MET A 31 -5.67 -12.39 15.65
N GLN A 32 -6.66 -11.51 15.48
CA GLN A 32 -7.68 -11.58 14.43
C GLN A 32 -7.79 -10.22 13.75
N LEU A 33 -7.98 -10.23 12.43
CA LEU A 33 -8.30 -9.01 11.70
C LEU A 33 -9.72 -8.56 12.01
N PRO A 34 -9.98 -7.24 12.05
CA PRO A 34 -11.33 -6.74 12.24
C PRO A 34 -12.19 -7.04 11.01
N ASP A 35 -13.47 -7.34 11.22
CA ASP A 35 -14.46 -7.43 10.14
C ASP A 35 -14.93 -6.02 9.74
N LEU A 36 -13.97 -5.13 9.46
CA LEU A 36 -14.15 -3.71 9.16
C LEU A 36 -13.60 -3.40 7.78
N GLY A 37 -14.41 -2.75 6.96
CA GLY A 37 -13.99 -2.14 5.70
C GLY A 37 -14.28 -0.65 5.69
N LEU A 38 -13.41 0.15 5.07
CA LEU A 38 -13.63 1.58 4.88
C LEU A 38 -13.89 1.90 3.40
N ARG A 39 -14.78 2.86 3.14
CA ARG A 39 -15.05 3.37 1.78
C ARG A 39 -15.13 4.88 1.75
N SER A 40 -14.64 5.50 0.68
CA SER A 40 -14.71 6.95 0.48
C SER A 40 -14.68 7.29 -1.01
N TRP A 41 -15.36 8.37 -1.39
CA TRP A 41 -15.02 9.05 -2.64
C TRP A 41 -13.70 9.80 -2.48
N ILE A 42 -12.81 9.70 -3.46
CA ILE A 42 -11.51 10.35 -3.48
C ILE A 42 -11.33 11.03 -4.83
N ALA A 43 -11.18 12.35 -4.80
CA ALA A 43 -10.94 13.15 -5.99
C ALA A 43 -9.50 12.97 -6.51
N VAL A 44 -9.36 13.03 -7.83
CA VAL A 44 -8.06 13.06 -8.50
C VAL A 44 -7.56 14.50 -8.53
N ASP A 45 -6.47 14.74 -7.83
CA ASP A 45 -5.74 16.01 -7.86
C ASP A 45 -4.78 16.00 -9.07
N THR A 46 -5.01 16.90 -10.02
CA THR A 46 -4.29 16.92 -11.31
C THR A 46 -2.82 17.26 -11.10
N ASP A 47 -2.50 18.21 -10.22
CA ASP A 47 -1.11 18.61 -9.92
C ASP A 47 -0.34 17.44 -9.29
N LYS A 48 -0.99 16.70 -8.37
CA LYS A 48 -0.38 15.50 -7.77
C LYS A 48 -0.22 14.37 -8.78
N LEU A 49 -1.17 14.18 -9.67
CA LEU A 49 -1.10 13.18 -10.73
C LEU A 49 0.07 13.46 -11.68
N GLU A 50 0.23 14.72 -12.11
CA GLU A 50 1.35 15.13 -12.97
C GLU A 50 2.70 14.95 -12.26
N ALA A 51 2.79 15.37 -10.99
CA ALA A 51 3.99 15.15 -10.18
C ALA A 51 4.31 13.65 -10.03
N TYR A 52 3.29 12.81 -9.82
CA TYR A 52 3.44 11.35 -9.75
C TYR A 52 3.96 10.77 -11.06
N ARG A 53 3.38 11.16 -12.20
CA ARG A 53 3.83 10.73 -13.53
C ARG A 53 5.31 11.05 -13.73
N LYS A 54 5.73 12.27 -13.38
CA LYS A 54 7.13 12.70 -13.49
C LYS A 54 8.08 11.85 -12.64
N VAL A 55 7.74 11.60 -11.37
CA VAL A 55 8.59 10.82 -10.46
C VAL A 55 8.68 9.34 -10.88
N CYS A 56 7.58 8.77 -11.39
CA CYS A 56 7.53 7.39 -11.83
C CYS A 56 7.90 7.21 -13.31
N GLY A 57 8.11 8.29 -14.07
CA GLY A 57 8.45 8.23 -15.49
C GLY A 57 7.32 7.76 -16.40
N PHE A 58 6.06 7.97 -16.02
CA PHE A 58 4.93 7.77 -16.93
C PHE A 58 4.83 8.92 -17.91
N GLU A 59 4.50 8.59 -19.16
CA GLU A 59 4.17 9.59 -20.18
C GLU A 59 2.84 10.32 -19.86
N GLU A 60 2.68 11.48 -20.45
CA GLU A 60 1.42 12.22 -20.38
C GLU A 60 0.34 11.45 -21.15
N SER A 61 -0.81 11.24 -20.51
CA SER A 61 -1.91 10.45 -21.05
C SER A 61 -3.23 10.86 -20.42
N SER A 62 -4.33 10.68 -21.15
CA SER A 62 -5.69 10.82 -20.62
C SER A 62 -6.08 9.69 -19.66
N LEU A 63 -5.26 8.64 -19.57
CA LEU A 63 -5.42 7.54 -18.63
C LEU A 63 -4.63 7.79 -17.34
N LEU A 64 -5.20 7.43 -16.20
CA LEU A 64 -4.44 7.34 -14.95
C LEU A 64 -3.40 6.21 -15.08
N PRO A 65 -2.19 6.38 -14.52
CA PRO A 65 -1.23 5.30 -14.40
C PRO A 65 -1.84 4.11 -13.64
N PRO A 66 -1.60 2.85 -14.05
CA PRO A 66 -2.20 1.67 -13.41
C PRO A 66 -1.88 1.51 -11.92
N THR A 67 -0.82 2.16 -11.43
CA THR A 67 -0.39 2.14 -10.03
C THR A 67 -0.84 3.37 -9.24
N TYR A 68 -1.46 4.36 -9.88
CA TYR A 68 -1.91 5.58 -9.21
C TYR A 68 -3.12 5.40 -8.27
N PRO A 69 -4.09 4.49 -8.54
CA PRO A 69 -5.16 4.22 -7.58
C PRO A 69 -4.67 3.80 -6.18
N HIS A 70 -3.52 3.13 -6.08
CA HIS A 70 -2.86 2.84 -4.80
C HIS A 70 -2.53 4.12 -4.02
N VAL A 71 -1.96 5.12 -4.70
CA VAL A 71 -1.61 6.42 -4.10
C VAL A 71 -2.86 7.14 -3.61
N LEU A 72 -3.94 7.12 -4.38
CA LEU A 72 -5.22 7.69 -3.98
C LEU A 72 -5.80 6.97 -2.76
N ALA A 73 -5.65 5.65 -2.69
CA ALA A 73 -6.15 4.82 -1.60
C ALA A 73 -5.32 4.92 -0.30
N PHE A 74 -4.05 5.34 -0.38
CA PHE A 74 -3.10 5.28 0.73
C PHE A 74 -3.62 5.90 2.05
N PRO A 75 -4.27 7.10 2.07
CA PRO A 75 -4.81 7.64 3.32
C PRO A 75 -5.95 6.78 3.91
N LEU A 76 -6.77 6.16 3.07
CA LEU A 76 -7.84 5.24 3.49
C LEU A 76 -7.27 3.93 4.05
N GLN A 77 -6.22 3.40 3.42
CA GLN A 77 -5.47 2.24 3.90
C GLN A 77 -4.83 2.51 5.27
N MET A 78 -4.16 3.66 5.42
CA MET A 78 -3.60 4.10 6.69
C MET A 78 -4.69 4.21 7.77
N GLN A 79 -5.82 4.84 7.47
CA GLN A 79 -6.90 5.02 8.42
C GLN A 79 -7.55 3.70 8.87
N LEU A 80 -7.63 2.70 7.98
CA LEU A 80 -8.06 1.35 8.37
C LEU A 80 -7.05 0.73 9.36
N MET A 81 -5.77 0.74 9.00
CA MET A 81 -4.74 0.06 9.78
C MET A 81 -4.35 0.79 11.09
N THR A 82 -4.73 2.06 11.26
CA THR A 82 -4.59 2.79 12.53
C THR A 82 -5.89 2.88 13.32
N SER A 83 -6.98 2.28 12.84
CA SER A 83 -8.26 2.22 13.56
C SER A 83 -8.12 1.44 14.87
N GLU A 84 -8.92 1.78 15.89
CA GLU A 84 -8.90 1.16 17.22
C GLU A 84 -8.94 -0.37 17.19
N ASP A 85 -9.77 -0.94 16.32
CA ASP A 85 -9.97 -2.38 16.20
C ASP A 85 -8.87 -3.09 15.39
N PHE A 86 -7.94 -2.35 14.76
CA PHE A 86 -6.86 -2.96 13.99
C PHE A 86 -5.74 -3.46 14.93
N PRO A 87 -5.42 -4.76 14.93
CA PRO A 87 -4.64 -5.39 15.99
C PRO A 87 -3.12 -5.21 15.88
N PHE A 88 -2.61 -4.80 14.71
CA PHE A 88 -1.19 -4.85 14.40
C PHE A 88 -0.59 -3.45 14.35
N PRO A 89 0.61 -3.25 14.92
CA PRO A 89 1.32 -1.98 14.78
C PRO A 89 1.73 -1.78 13.32
N LEU A 90 1.35 -0.63 12.75
CA LEU A 90 1.68 -0.29 11.37
C LEU A 90 3.20 -0.13 11.16
N LEU A 91 3.87 0.41 12.17
CA LEU A 91 5.32 0.55 12.16
C LEU A 91 5.99 -0.83 12.26
N GLY A 92 6.77 -1.18 11.25
CA GLY A 92 7.44 -2.48 11.15
C GLY A 92 6.71 -3.50 10.27
N LEU A 93 5.54 -3.16 9.73
CA LEU A 93 4.95 -3.94 8.65
C LEU A 93 5.85 -3.92 7.41
N ILE A 94 6.00 -5.07 6.78
CA ILE A 94 6.81 -5.25 5.58
C ILE A 94 5.89 -5.59 4.42
N HIS A 95 5.92 -4.79 3.35
CA HIS A 95 5.18 -5.06 2.13
C HIS A 95 5.90 -6.12 1.29
N LEU A 96 5.35 -7.33 1.26
CA LEU A 96 5.98 -8.48 0.60
C LEU A 96 5.61 -8.60 -0.87
N ALA A 97 4.34 -8.42 -1.19
CA ALA A 97 3.82 -8.63 -2.54
C ALA A 97 2.69 -7.65 -2.84
N ASN A 98 2.62 -7.23 -4.09
CA ASN A 98 1.58 -6.35 -4.57
C ASN A 98 1.07 -6.84 -5.93
N ARG A 99 -0.23 -7.11 -6.02
CA ARG A 99 -0.89 -7.52 -7.25
C ARG A 99 -1.97 -6.50 -7.59
N THR A 100 -1.96 -5.99 -8.81
CA THR A 100 -2.93 -5.00 -9.29
C THR A 100 -3.62 -5.55 -10.53
N ARG A 101 -4.93 -5.38 -10.64
CA ARG A 101 -5.70 -5.70 -11.86
C ARG A 101 -6.45 -4.44 -12.29
N THR A 102 -6.26 -4.05 -13.54
CA THR A 102 -7.07 -3.03 -14.21
C THR A 102 -8.13 -3.74 -15.03
N HIS A 103 -9.40 -3.60 -14.65
CA HIS A 103 -10.53 -4.28 -15.30
C HIS A 103 -11.07 -3.48 -16.48
N ARG A 104 -11.00 -2.16 -16.39
CA ARG A 104 -11.43 -1.22 -17.44
C ARG A 104 -10.42 -0.07 -17.54
N PRO A 105 -10.31 0.61 -18.71
CA PRO A 105 -9.40 1.75 -18.86
C PRO A 105 -9.67 2.85 -17.83
N LEU A 106 -8.62 3.34 -17.17
CA LEU A 106 -8.70 4.39 -16.16
C LEU A 106 -8.71 5.80 -16.79
N GLY A 107 -9.55 6.03 -17.79
CA GLY A 107 -9.63 7.29 -18.54
C GLY A 107 -10.74 8.22 -18.06
N GLY A 108 -10.49 9.53 -18.08
CA GLY A 108 -11.52 10.53 -17.73
C GLY A 108 -12.00 10.48 -16.28
N VAL A 109 -11.20 9.89 -15.39
CA VAL A 109 -11.52 9.70 -13.99
C VAL A 109 -11.15 10.98 -13.21
N SER A 110 -12.16 11.73 -12.77
CA SER A 110 -11.97 12.89 -11.87
C SER A 110 -12.11 12.54 -10.39
N GLN A 111 -12.73 11.40 -10.09
CA GLN A 111 -12.88 10.85 -8.74
C GLN A 111 -13.10 9.34 -8.80
N LEU A 112 -12.70 8.63 -7.75
CA LEU A 112 -12.91 7.20 -7.58
C LEU A 112 -13.64 6.93 -6.26
N TYR A 113 -14.56 5.98 -6.29
CA TYR A 113 -15.07 5.37 -5.07
C TYR A 113 -14.11 4.26 -4.66
N ILE A 114 -13.36 4.48 -3.58
CA ILE A 114 -12.32 3.57 -3.12
C ILE A 114 -12.81 2.84 -1.87
N SER A 115 -12.60 1.52 -1.85
CA SER A 115 -12.83 0.67 -0.69
C SER A 115 -11.56 -0.06 -0.27
N VAL A 116 -11.36 -0.23 1.03
CA VAL A 116 -10.23 -0.95 1.62
C VAL A 116 -10.71 -1.85 2.74
N GLN A 117 -10.24 -3.09 2.76
CA GLN A 117 -10.41 -4.02 3.88
C GLN A 117 -9.14 -4.87 4.07
N ALA A 118 -8.92 -5.36 5.29
CA ALA A 118 -7.87 -6.34 5.57
C ALA A 118 -8.47 -7.73 5.67
N THR A 119 -7.86 -8.71 5.02
CA THR A 119 -8.34 -10.09 4.95
C THR A 119 -7.18 -11.07 5.02
N ASP A 120 -7.49 -12.37 5.04
CA ASP A 120 -6.54 -13.43 4.75
C ASP A 120 -5.31 -13.45 5.67
N LEU A 121 -5.55 -13.39 6.99
CA LEU A 121 -4.50 -13.55 8.00
C LEU A 121 -3.98 -15.00 7.98
N ARG A 122 -2.70 -15.18 7.73
CA ARG A 122 -2.05 -16.48 7.54
C ARG A 122 -0.72 -16.60 8.31
N PRO A 123 -0.34 -17.80 8.75
CA PRO A 123 0.97 -18.04 9.35
C PRO A 123 2.08 -17.84 8.31
N HIS A 124 3.21 -17.29 8.74
CA HIS A 124 4.40 -17.11 7.92
C HIS A 124 5.66 -17.44 8.72
N ALA A 125 6.72 -17.94 8.07
CA ALA A 125 7.94 -18.38 8.75
C ALA A 125 8.64 -17.27 9.58
N LYS A 126 8.30 -16.00 9.33
CA LYS A 126 8.83 -14.82 10.03
C LYS A 126 7.75 -14.03 10.79
N GLY A 127 6.57 -14.59 10.99
CA GLY A 127 5.47 -13.95 11.69
C GLY A 127 4.10 -14.33 11.12
N ALA A 128 3.29 -13.33 10.78
CA ALA A 128 1.99 -13.53 10.13
C ALA A 128 1.80 -12.55 8.97
N THR A 129 1.20 -13.02 7.89
CA THR A 129 0.83 -12.18 6.74
C THR A 129 -0.65 -11.90 6.72
N PHE A 130 -1.04 -10.75 6.21
CA PHE A 130 -2.42 -10.45 5.86
C PHE A 130 -2.47 -9.65 4.55
N THR A 131 -3.64 -9.60 3.92
CA THR A 131 -3.84 -8.95 2.63
C THR A 131 -4.74 -7.73 2.79
N LEU A 132 -4.23 -6.56 2.43
CA LEU A 132 -5.05 -5.38 2.18
C LEU A 132 -5.64 -5.50 0.77
N VAL A 133 -6.97 -5.58 0.70
CA VAL A 133 -7.70 -5.56 -0.56
C VAL A 133 -8.22 -4.14 -0.77
N THR A 134 -7.79 -3.51 -1.86
CA THR A 134 -8.23 -2.18 -2.29
C THR A 134 -9.01 -2.33 -3.58
N GLN A 135 -10.18 -1.71 -3.69
CA GLN A 135 -10.93 -1.63 -4.94
C GLN A 135 -11.25 -0.17 -5.26
N ALA A 136 -11.17 0.18 -6.54
CA ALA A 136 -11.54 1.48 -7.05
C ALA A 136 -12.64 1.32 -8.11
N GLU A 137 -13.72 2.06 -7.91
CA GLU A 137 -14.96 1.98 -8.70
C GLU A 137 -15.35 3.37 -9.22
N ASP A 138 -16.11 3.39 -10.32
CA ASP A 138 -16.85 4.56 -10.81
C ASP A 138 -18.36 4.26 -10.79
N GLY A 139 -19.17 5.15 -11.39
CA GLY A 139 -20.63 4.96 -11.50
C GLY A 139 -21.05 3.71 -12.29
N MET A 140 -20.15 3.04 -13.01
CA MET A 140 -20.39 1.80 -13.74
C MET A 140 -19.84 0.56 -13.01
N GLY A 141 -19.20 0.72 -11.84
CA GLY A 141 -18.70 -0.36 -10.99
C GLY A 141 -17.17 -0.47 -11.00
N LEU A 142 -16.64 -1.69 -10.87
CA LEU A 142 -15.21 -1.93 -10.67
C LEU A 142 -14.36 -1.48 -11.87
N LEU A 143 -13.35 -0.66 -11.60
CA LEU A 143 -12.34 -0.21 -12.56
C LEU A 143 -11.00 -0.91 -12.33
N TRP A 144 -10.63 -1.05 -11.06
CA TRP A 144 -9.31 -1.49 -10.64
C TRP A 144 -9.36 -2.11 -9.26
N GLU A 145 -8.49 -3.08 -9.01
CA GLU A 145 -8.30 -3.67 -7.69
C GLU A 145 -6.83 -3.96 -7.40
N GLU A 146 -6.52 -4.06 -6.13
CA GLU A 146 -5.22 -4.37 -5.60
C GLU A 146 -5.30 -5.31 -4.41
N GLU A 147 -4.33 -6.21 -4.34
CA GLU A 147 -4.02 -7.03 -3.18
C GLU A 147 -2.59 -6.68 -2.74
N SER A 148 -2.44 -6.14 -1.53
CA SER A 148 -1.16 -5.85 -0.88
C SER A 148 -0.94 -6.81 0.28
N THR A 149 0.03 -7.71 0.15
CA THR A 149 0.38 -8.66 1.21
C THR A 149 1.40 -8.02 2.16
N LEU A 150 1.00 -7.86 3.41
CA LEU A 150 1.80 -7.26 4.48
C LEU A 150 2.21 -8.34 5.49
N LEU A 151 3.46 -8.31 5.92
CA LEU A 151 4.00 -9.16 6.97
C LEU A 151 4.12 -8.37 8.28
N CYS A 152 3.54 -8.92 9.35
CA CYS A 152 3.78 -8.51 10.72
C CYS A 152 4.71 -9.53 11.39
N THR A 153 5.92 -9.12 11.73
CA THR A 153 6.93 -9.99 12.36
C THR A 153 6.70 -10.23 13.85
N ALA A 154 5.86 -9.40 14.49
CA ALA A 154 5.54 -9.49 15.91
C ALA A 154 4.45 -10.52 16.24
N VAL A 155 3.77 -11.08 15.23
CA VAL A 155 2.62 -11.98 15.37
C VAL A 155 3.04 -13.36 14.90
N HIS A 156 2.81 -14.40 15.70
CA HIS A 156 3.03 -15.79 15.31
C HIS A 156 1.73 -16.56 15.53
N LEU A 157 1.23 -17.21 14.49
CA LEU A 157 0.04 -18.07 14.55
C LEU A 157 0.48 -19.51 14.80
N GLU A 158 -0.40 -20.30 15.43
CA GLU A 158 -0.09 -21.68 15.82
C GLU A 158 0.05 -22.63 14.62
N ASP A 159 -0.58 -22.28 13.49
CA ASP A 159 -0.54 -23.07 12.26
C ASP A 159 0.84 -23.02 11.59
N SER A 160 1.20 -24.14 10.96
CA SER A 160 2.45 -24.20 10.19
C SER A 160 2.38 -23.28 8.96
N PRO A 161 3.44 -22.51 8.68
CA PRO A 161 3.47 -21.64 7.50
C PRO A 161 3.39 -22.49 6.23
N VAL A 162 2.50 -22.11 5.32
CA VAL A 162 2.41 -22.74 4.01
C VAL A 162 3.62 -22.27 3.18
N SER A 163 4.51 -23.21 2.85
CA SER A 163 5.62 -22.96 1.93
C SER A 163 5.14 -23.15 0.50
N TYR A 164 5.25 -22.10 -0.31
CA TYR A 164 5.07 -22.22 -1.76
C TYR A 164 6.44 -22.49 -2.39
N ALA A 165 6.51 -23.49 -3.25
CA ALA A 165 7.70 -23.70 -4.06
C ALA A 165 7.92 -22.47 -4.95
N GLU A 166 9.08 -21.83 -4.80
CA GLU A 166 9.49 -20.76 -5.70
C GLU A 166 9.65 -21.36 -7.10
N ALA A 167 9.00 -20.74 -8.09
CA ALA A 167 9.12 -21.20 -9.47
C ALA A 167 10.58 -21.10 -9.90
N ALA A 168 11.08 -22.14 -10.59
CA ALA A 168 12.44 -22.11 -11.11
C ALA A 168 12.58 -20.89 -12.04
N PRO A 169 13.61 -20.03 -11.83
CA PRO A 169 13.81 -18.87 -12.66
C PRO A 169 14.02 -19.30 -14.12
N LEU A 170 13.27 -18.69 -15.02
CA LEU A 170 13.46 -18.85 -16.46
C LEU A 170 14.75 -18.12 -16.89
N PRO A 171 15.41 -18.53 -17.99
CA PRO A 171 16.49 -17.74 -18.55
C PRO A 171 15.95 -16.38 -19.00
N LEU A 172 16.47 -15.30 -18.39
CA LEU A 172 16.08 -13.92 -18.69
C LEU A 172 17.28 -13.17 -19.31
N SER A 173 17.02 -12.34 -20.31
CA SER A 173 17.98 -11.35 -20.81
C SER A 173 17.61 -9.97 -20.28
N GLU A 174 18.60 -9.20 -19.86
CA GLU A 174 18.39 -7.81 -19.44
C GLU A 174 17.98 -6.95 -20.65
N LEU A 175 16.80 -6.31 -20.58
CA LEU A 175 16.31 -5.39 -21.60
C LEU A 175 16.60 -3.93 -21.25
N GLN A 176 16.48 -3.58 -19.97
CA GLN A 176 16.59 -2.21 -19.49
C GLN A 176 16.94 -2.19 -18.00
N GLY A 177 17.63 -1.13 -17.57
CA GLY A 177 17.93 -0.85 -16.18
C GLY A 177 17.41 0.53 -15.75
N TRP A 178 16.93 0.62 -14.51
CA TRP A 178 16.46 1.87 -13.92
C TRP A 178 17.37 2.30 -12.79
N ARG A 179 17.70 3.60 -12.75
CA ARG A 179 18.52 4.17 -11.67
C ARG A 179 17.64 4.82 -10.62
N ALA A 180 17.62 4.22 -9.43
CA ALA A 180 17.06 4.85 -8.23
C ALA A 180 18.07 5.86 -7.66
N THR A 181 17.73 7.15 -7.68
CA THR A 181 18.57 8.20 -7.07
C THR A 181 18.49 8.15 -5.54
N ALA A 182 19.45 8.76 -4.84
CA ALA A 182 19.39 8.84 -3.37
C ALA A 182 18.24 9.71 -2.84
N GLN A 183 17.61 10.50 -3.71
CA GLN A 183 16.48 11.37 -3.42
C GLN A 183 15.13 10.68 -3.67
N ILE A 184 15.11 9.57 -4.41
CA ILE A 184 13.87 9.01 -4.97
C ILE A 184 12.82 8.67 -3.92
N GLY A 185 13.24 8.19 -2.74
CA GLY A 185 12.32 7.92 -1.64
C GLY A 185 11.60 9.18 -1.16
N ARG A 186 12.30 10.32 -1.05
CA ARG A 186 11.67 11.60 -0.67
C ARG A 186 10.82 12.19 -1.79
N GLU A 187 11.23 12.01 -3.05
CA GLU A 187 10.46 12.47 -4.21
C GLU A 187 9.15 11.69 -4.35
N TYR A 188 9.21 10.37 -4.19
CA TYR A 188 8.03 9.51 -4.20
C TYR A 188 7.13 9.77 -3.00
N ALA A 189 7.67 9.90 -1.79
CA ALA A 189 6.88 10.20 -0.59
C ALA A 189 6.03 11.48 -0.73
N LYS A 190 6.53 12.50 -1.44
CA LYS A 190 5.79 13.75 -1.70
C LYS A 190 4.54 13.53 -2.55
N VAL A 191 4.60 12.61 -3.51
CA VAL A 191 3.50 12.36 -4.45
C VAL A 191 2.60 11.21 -4.00
N SER A 192 3.11 10.28 -3.18
CA SER A 192 2.34 9.14 -2.65
C SER A 192 1.73 9.38 -1.28
N GLY A 193 2.32 10.28 -0.49
CA GLY A 193 1.99 10.44 0.93
C GLY A 193 2.67 9.40 1.85
N ASP A 194 3.40 8.44 1.29
CA ASP A 194 4.13 7.42 2.07
C ASP A 194 5.47 7.97 2.56
N TYR A 195 5.42 8.58 3.75
CA TYR A 195 6.59 9.07 4.48
C TYR A 195 7.18 8.04 5.45
N ASN A 196 7.09 6.74 5.15
CA ASN A 196 7.74 5.73 5.97
C ASN A 196 9.26 6.06 6.11
N PRO A 197 9.78 6.19 7.36
CA PRO A 197 11.15 6.65 7.60
C PRO A 197 12.24 5.86 6.86
N ILE A 198 12.02 4.59 6.55
CA ILE A 198 13.00 3.74 5.84
C ILE A 198 13.37 4.27 4.45
N HIS A 199 12.56 5.16 3.87
CA HIS A 199 12.77 5.73 2.53
C HIS A 199 13.37 7.14 2.55
N LEU A 200 13.41 7.82 3.71
CA LEU A 200 13.65 9.26 3.74
C LEU A 200 15.13 9.62 3.85
N SER A 201 15.86 8.95 4.74
CA SER A 201 17.28 9.23 4.99
C SER A 201 18.02 8.01 5.55
N ALA A 202 19.35 7.99 5.43
CA ALA A 202 20.15 6.91 6.04
C ALA A 202 20.00 6.83 7.57
N PRO A 203 20.00 7.95 8.34
CA PRO A 203 19.78 7.89 9.79
C PRO A 203 18.43 7.27 10.17
N SER A 204 17.35 7.64 9.47
CA SER A 204 16.01 7.11 9.74
C SER A 204 15.90 5.63 9.36
N ALA A 205 16.44 5.23 8.22
CA ALA A 205 16.45 3.83 7.78
C ALA A 205 17.25 2.90 8.71
N ARG A 206 18.35 3.40 9.32
CA ARG A 206 19.15 2.65 10.28
C ARG A 206 18.39 2.25 11.55
N LEU A 207 17.39 3.02 11.96
CA LEU A 207 16.50 2.65 13.08
C LEU A 207 15.71 1.36 12.80
N PHE A 208 15.60 0.98 11.53
CA PHE A 208 14.88 -0.21 11.06
C PHE A 208 15.82 -1.26 10.45
N GLY A 209 17.13 -1.16 10.70
CA GLY A 209 18.11 -2.15 10.27
C GLY A 209 18.63 -2.01 8.84
N PHE A 210 18.28 -0.92 8.13
CA PHE A 210 18.79 -0.68 6.78
C PHE A 210 20.04 0.22 6.81
N PRO A 211 21.13 -0.13 6.11
CA PRO A 211 22.36 0.68 6.13
C PRO A 211 22.20 2.04 5.45
N ARG A 212 21.22 2.17 4.55
CA ARG A 212 20.83 3.37 3.78
C ARG A 212 19.33 3.37 3.54
N ALA A 213 18.79 4.53 3.18
CA ALA A 213 17.41 4.61 2.70
C ALA A 213 17.21 3.71 1.46
N ILE A 214 16.06 3.04 1.41
CA ILE A 214 15.67 2.20 0.29
C ILE A 214 14.58 2.90 -0.53
N ALA A 215 14.48 2.61 -1.82
CA ALA A 215 13.36 3.11 -2.64
C ALA A 215 12.05 2.43 -2.21
N HIS A 216 10.92 3.12 -2.40
CA HIS A 216 9.60 2.56 -2.16
C HIS A 216 9.31 1.40 -3.11
N GLY A 217 8.80 0.28 -2.60
CA GLY A 217 8.40 -0.85 -3.45
C GLY A 217 7.39 -0.45 -4.53
N MET A 218 6.48 0.47 -4.22
CA MET A 218 5.50 0.97 -5.18
C MET A 218 6.06 1.95 -6.22
N TRP A 219 7.23 2.57 -5.96
CA TRP A 219 7.98 3.26 -7.01
C TRP A 219 8.63 2.26 -7.96
N LEU A 220 9.22 1.18 -7.43
CA LEU A 220 9.76 0.09 -8.27
C LEU A 220 8.67 -0.53 -9.14
N LYS A 221 7.48 -0.78 -8.58
CA LYS A 221 6.35 -1.34 -9.32
C LYS A 221 5.83 -0.41 -10.42
N ALA A 222 5.97 0.89 -10.25
CA ALA A 222 5.53 1.88 -11.22
C ALA A 222 6.52 2.09 -12.37
N ARG A 223 7.74 1.55 -12.27
CA ARG A 223 8.86 1.85 -13.15
C ARG A 223 9.13 0.81 -14.21
#